data_AF-A0A832EXS5-F1
#
_entry.id   AF-A0A832EXS5-F1
#
_cell.length_a   1.000
_cell.length_b   1.000
_cell.length_c   1.000
_cell.angle_alpha   90.00
_cell.angle_beta   90.00
_cell.angle_gamma   90.00
#
_symmetry.space_group_name_H-M   'P 1'
#
loop_
_entity.id
_entity.type
_entity.pdbx_description
1 polymer ?
#
loop_
_entity_poly.entity_id
_entity_poly.type
_entity_poly.pdbx_seq_one_letter_code
_entity_poly.pdbx_strand_id
1 'polypeptide(L)'
;MAKKIFFCEGFMKISIAQMQVCEGEVEKNFEAALSMIEKAYVNGSRLVLFPELFLSGFDYPNLKSISKKIPDYINKLLEKSGDIAICGTFLE
;
A
#
# COMPACT_ATOMS: atom_id res chain seq x y z
N MET A 1 -8.13 -7.52 -32.21
CA MET A 1 -9.05 -7.07 -31.14
C MET A 1 -8.43 -5.83 -30.50
N ALA A 2 -8.96 -4.63 -30.77
CA ALA A 2 -8.44 -3.41 -30.16
C ALA A 2 -8.81 -3.39 -28.67
N LYS A 3 -7.81 -3.26 -27.78
CA LYS A 3 -8.07 -3.00 -26.36
C LYS A 3 -8.77 -1.65 -26.26
N LYS A 4 -10.03 -1.63 -25.84
CA LYS A 4 -10.72 -0.38 -25.47
C LYS A 4 -9.98 0.20 -24.28
N ILE A 5 -9.20 1.26 -24.53
CA ILE A 5 -8.71 2.13 -23.47
C ILE A 5 -9.92 2.98 -23.07
N PHE A 6 -10.44 2.73 -21.87
CA PHE A 6 -11.50 3.55 -21.30
C PHE A 6 -10.86 4.83 -20.76
N PHE A 7 -11.17 5.96 -21.38
CA PHE A 7 -10.92 7.27 -20.78
C PHE A 7 -12.10 7.55 -19.85
N CYS A 8 -11.90 7.46 -18.53
CA CYS A 8 -12.80 8.12 -17.60
C CYS A 8 -12.60 9.62 -17.76
N GLU A 9 -13.63 10.35 -18.20
CA GLU A 9 -13.57 11.80 -18.19
C GLU A 9 -13.52 12.29 -16.72
N GLY A 10 -12.40 12.90 -16.34
CA GLY A 10 -12.14 13.40 -14.99
C GLY A 10 -10.65 13.42 -14.63
N PHE A 11 -10.23 14.35 -13.78
CA PHE A 11 -8.87 14.33 -13.22
C PHE A 11 -8.77 13.25 -12.14
N MET A 12 -7.88 12.28 -12.33
CA MET A 12 -7.55 11.32 -11.27
C MET A 12 -6.57 11.95 -10.29
N LYS A 13 -6.95 12.01 -9.01
CA LYS A 13 -6.03 12.40 -7.95
C LYS A 13 -5.27 11.18 -7.42
N ILE A 14 -3.96 11.33 -7.34
CA ILE A 14 -3.02 10.30 -6.89
C ILE A 14 -2.27 10.85 -5.68
N SER A 15 -2.09 10.02 -4.66
CA SER A 15 -1.22 10.31 -3.52
C SER A 15 0.07 9.51 -3.63
N ILE A 16 1.20 10.16 -3.40
CA ILE A 16 2.49 9.47 -3.22
C ILE A 16 2.79 9.50 -1.72
N ALA A 17 2.83 8.33 -1.11
CA ALA A 17 3.06 8.16 0.31
C ALA A 17 4.57 8.07 0.58
N GLN A 18 5.13 9.13 1.17
CA GLN A 18 6.48 9.08 1.74
C GLN A 18 6.35 8.73 3.22
N MET A 19 6.90 7.58 3.62
CA MET A 19 6.88 7.12 5.01
C MET A 19 8.26 6.64 5.45
N GLN A 20 8.51 6.70 6.76
CA GLN A 20 9.63 5.98 7.36
C GLN A 20 9.24 4.51 7.48
N VAL A 21 9.78 3.68 6.59
CA VAL A 21 9.67 2.22 6.74
C VAL A 21 10.56 1.81 7.91
N CYS A 22 9.97 1.13 8.88
CA CYS A 22 10.65 0.63 10.07
C CYS A 22 10.98 -0.85 9.84
N GLU A 23 12.27 -1.16 9.79
CA GLU A 23 12.79 -2.49 9.47
C GLU A 23 12.22 -3.56 10.42
N GLY A 24 11.52 -4.56 9.87
CA GLY A 24 10.94 -5.68 10.63
C GLY A 24 9.68 -5.35 11.43
N GLU A 25 9.34 -4.06 11.57
CA GLU A 25 8.23 -3.57 12.39
C GLU A 25 6.90 -3.54 11.62
N VAL A 26 6.41 -4.72 11.23
CA VAL A 26 5.25 -4.87 10.34
C VAL A 26 3.99 -4.14 10.83
N GLU A 27 3.67 -4.25 12.12
CA GLU A 27 2.50 -3.58 12.71
C GLU A 27 2.62 -2.06 12.62
N LYS A 28 3.81 -1.51 12.93
CA LYS A 28 4.07 -0.07 12.89
C LYS A 28 3.96 0.47 11.46
N ASN A 29 4.50 -0.28 10.50
CA ASN A 29 4.41 0.06 9.09
C ASN A 29 2.97 -0.01 8.58
N PHE A 30 2.22 -1.03 9.00
CA PHE A 30 0.80 -1.18 8.69
C PHE A 30 -0.03 0.02 9.17
N GLU A 31 0.11 0.41 10.45
CA GLU A 31 -0.61 1.56 11.01
C GLU A 31 -0.27 2.87 10.29
N ALA A 32 1.01 3.07 9.94
CA ALA A 32 1.44 4.22 9.17
C ALA A 32 0.82 4.22 7.76
N ALA A 33 0.83 3.08 7.07
CA ALA A 33 0.24 2.93 5.75
C ALA A 33 -1.27 3.14 5.77
N LEU A 34 -1.97 2.57 6.76
CA LEU A 34 -3.41 2.74 6.94
C LEU A 34 -3.78 4.21 7.12
N SER A 35 -3.07 4.94 7.99
CA SER A 35 -3.30 6.38 8.16
C SER A 35 -3.09 7.18 6.87
N MET A 36 -2.12 6.79 6.03
CA MET A 36 -1.86 7.43 4.74
C MET A 36 -2.93 7.10 3.69
N ILE A 37 -3.44 5.86 3.67
CA ILE A 37 -4.57 5.44 2.83
C ILE A 37 -5.81 6.26 3.18
N GLU A 38 -6.15 6.37 4.47
CA GLU A 38 -7.29 7.14 4.94
C GLU A 38 -7.18 8.62 4.54
N LYS A 39 -5.99 9.22 4.75
CA LYS A 39 -5.72 10.60 4.32
C LYS A 39 -5.85 10.76 2.81
N ALA A 40 -5.34 9.83 2.01
CA ALA A 40 -5.45 9.86 0.56
C ALA A 40 -6.92 9.79 0.12
N TYR A 41 -7.68 8.87 0.70
CA TYR A 41 -9.10 8.69 0.42
C TYR A 41 -9.94 9.93 0.75
N VAL A 42 -9.77 10.49 1.96
CA VAL A 42 -10.46 11.73 2.39
C VAL A 42 -10.10 12.92 1.49
N ASN A 43 -8.87 12.96 0.96
CA ASN A 43 -8.44 13.98 0.01
C ASN A 43 -8.93 13.75 -1.43
N GLY A 44 -9.73 12.71 -1.68
CA GLY A 44 -10.29 12.39 -2.99
C GLY A 44 -9.34 11.64 -3.92
N SER A 45 -8.22 11.12 -3.41
CA SER A 45 -7.35 10.25 -4.20
C SER A 45 -8.04 8.91 -4.48
N ARG A 46 -7.75 8.34 -5.65
CA ARG A 46 -8.20 6.99 -6.05
C ARG A 46 -7.05 5.99 -6.16
N LEU A 47 -5.83 6.47 -5.95
CA LEU A 47 -4.62 5.67 -5.89
C LEU A 47 -3.67 6.27 -4.85
N VAL A 48 -3.04 5.40 -4.06
CA VAL A 48 -1.91 5.74 -3.22
C VAL A 48 -0.72 4.83 -3.55
N LEU A 49 0.43 5.44 -3.85
CA LEU A 49 1.69 4.74 -4.12
C LEU A 49 2.61 4.80 -2.91
N PHE A 50 2.95 3.65 -2.37
CA PHE A 50 3.90 3.44 -1.28
C PHE A 50 5.30 3.11 -1.78
N PRO A 51 6.33 3.25 -0.91
CA PRO A 51 7.67 2.77 -1.18
C PRO A 51 7.73 1.25 -1.40
N GLU A 52 8.89 0.79 -1.86
CA GLU A 52 9.23 -0.63 -1.92
C GLU A 52 9.17 -1.26 -0.52
N LEU A 53 8.61 -2.47 -0.43
CA LEU A 53 8.51 -3.29 0.79
C LEU A 53 7.96 -2.53 2.00
N PHE A 54 7.00 -1.62 1.78
CA PHE A 54 6.55 -0.67 2.81
C PHE A 54 5.99 -1.33 4.08
N LEU A 55 5.57 -2.60 4.03
CA LEU A 55 5.12 -3.35 5.20
C LEU A 55 6.27 -4.00 6.00
N SER A 56 7.34 -4.45 5.35
CA SER A 56 8.41 -5.21 6.00
C SER A 56 9.71 -4.45 6.20
N GLY A 57 10.02 -3.51 5.30
CA GLY A 57 11.39 -3.07 5.08
C GLY A 57 12.28 -4.20 4.52
N PHE A 58 13.58 -3.94 4.59
CA PHE A 58 14.71 -4.81 4.23
C PHE A 58 15.37 -5.49 5.44
N ASP A 59 14.60 -5.99 6.42
CA ASP A 59 15.13 -6.78 7.55
C ASP A 59 15.60 -8.17 7.08
N TYR A 60 16.69 -8.18 6.30
CA TYR A 60 17.22 -9.33 5.57
C TYR A 60 17.35 -10.60 6.42
N PRO A 61 17.86 -10.55 7.67
CA PRO A 61 17.95 -11.73 8.52
C PRO A 61 16.59 -12.39 8.81
N ASN A 62 15.51 -11.62 8.82
CA ASN A 62 14.19 -12.07 9.25
C ASN A 62 13.14 -12.12 8.13
N LEU A 63 13.46 -11.72 6.88
CA LEU A 63 12.51 -11.66 5.77
C LEU A 63 11.70 -12.96 5.61
N LYS A 64 12.33 -14.13 5.74
CA LYS A 64 11.63 -15.42 5.63
C LYS A 64 10.57 -15.65 6.72
N SER A 65 10.79 -15.10 7.91
CA SER A 65 9.82 -15.15 9.01
C SER A 65 8.72 -14.11 8.80
N ILE A 66 9.11 -12.92 8.36
CA ILE A 66 8.21 -11.79 8.10
C ILE A 66 7.24 -12.11 6.95
N SER A 67 7.71 -12.72 5.85
CA SER A 67 6.89 -13.04 4.66
C SER A 67 5.67 -13.88 5.01
N LYS A 68 5.76 -14.76 6.01
CA LYS A 68 4.64 -15.57 6.49
C LYS A 68 3.48 -14.74 7.06
N LYS A 69 3.76 -13.54 7.56
CA LYS A 69 2.77 -12.63 8.15
C LYS A 69 2.23 -11.63 7.13
N ILE A 70 2.99 -11.29 6.09
CA ILE A 70 2.62 -10.24 5.12
C ILE A 70 1.25 -10.47 4.47
N PRO A 71 0.86 -11.68 4.05
CA PRO A 71 -0.48 -11.93 3.50
C PRO A 71 -1.62 -11.48 4.43
N ASP A 72 -1.50 -11.73 5.74
CA ASP A 72 -2.50 -11.30 6.71
C ASP A 72 -2.61 -9.77 6.79
N TYR A 73 -1.47 -9.07 6.74
CA TYR A 73 -1.45 -7.61 6.74
C TYR A 73 -1.94 -7.00 5.43
N ILE A 74 -1.69 -7.63 4.29
CA ILE A 74 -2.28 -7.23 3.00
C ILE A 74 -3.79 -7.35 3.08
N ASN A 75 -4.33 -8.47 3.58
CA ASN A 75 -5.76 -8.65 3.74
C ASN A 75 -6.38 -7.59 4.67
N LYS A 76 -5.73 -7.31 5.81
CA LYS A 76 -6.16 -6.22 6.71
C LYS A 76 -6.16 -4.85 6.03
N LEU A 77 -5.19 -4.55 5.17
CA LEU A 77 -5.18 -3.29 4.41
C LEU A 77 -6.34 -3.23 3.42
N LEU A 78 -6.56 -4.31 2.66
CA LEU A 78 -7.63 -4.38 1.65
C LEU A 78 -9.03 -4.24 2.28
N GLU A 79 -9.26 -4.86 3.44
CA GLU A 79 -10.51 -4.72 4.19
C GLU A 79 -10.78 -3.27 4.62
N LYS A 80 -9.73 -2.48 4.85
CA LYS A 80 -9.82 -1.11 5.38
C LYS A 80 -9.70 -0.03 4.30
N SER A 81 -9.27 -0.37 3.09
CA SER A 81 -8.92 0.61 2.06
C SER A 81 -10.11 1.14 1.24
N GLY A 82 -11.29 0.50 1.32
CA GLY A 82 -12.42 0.85 0.47
C GLY A 82 -12.05 0.77 -1.02
N ASP A 83 -12.52 1.73 -1.82
CA ASP A 83 -12.32 1.73 -3.29
C ASP A 83 -11.04 2.47 -3.75
N ILE A 84 -10.02 2.62 -2.90
CA ILE A 84 -8.72 3.19 -3.31
C ILE A 84 -7.75 2.09 -3.75
N ALA A 85 -7.06 2.30 -4.87
CA ALA A 85 -5.98 1.42 -5.28
C ALA A 85 -4.76 1.64 -4.39
N ILE A 86 -4.22 0.55 -3.83
CA ILE A 86 -2.95 0.54 -3.11
C ILE A 86 -1.86 0.06 -4.06
N CYS A 87 -0.81 0.85 -4.23
CA CYS A 87 0.36 0.51 -5.04
C CYS A 87 1.62 0.52 -4.17
N GLY A 88 2.56 -0.34 -4.50
CA GLY A 88 3.81 -0.55 -3.76
C GLY A 88 4.32 -1.96 -4.03
N THR A 89 5.40 -2.36 -3.37
CA THR A 89 5.81 -3.77 -3.38
C THR A 89 5.68 -4.36 -1.98
N PHE A 90 5.41 -5.65 -1.95
CA PHE A 90 5.28 -6.44 -0.73
C PHE A 90 6.13 -7.70 -0.88
N LEU A 91 6.46 -8.28 0.26
CA LEU A 91 7.16 -9.55 0.33
C LEU A 91 6.15 -10.69 0.13
N GLU A 92 6.34 -11.49 -0.92
CA GLU A 92 5.56 -12.71 -1.21
C GLU A 92 6.18 -13.95 -0.54
#